data_AF-A0A1J3JM64-F1
#
_entry.id   AF-A0A1J3JM64-F1
#
_cell.length_a   1.000
_cell.length_b   1.000
_cell.length_c   1.000
_cell.angle_alpha   90.00
_cell.angle_beta   90.00
_cell.angle_gamma   90.00
#
_symmetry.space_group_name_H-M   'P 1'
#
loop_
_entity.id
_entity.type
_entity.pdbx_description
1 polymer ?
#
loop_
_entity_poly.entity_id
_entity_poly.type
_entity_poly.pdbx_seq_one_letter_code
_entity_poly.pdbx_strand_id
1 'polypeptide(L)'
;DSSLLICFKNTLRQHLAASVVNTFGAPELMWQSLLGAALSSCHKFYYSGRINHLRPCHGDVEEALSLAKCYKSCIQVLSPVADYLDFVYRPLLANDDISKACPELQANNAEDAFNIFSENLRHPNKDVRLMTLRILCHFETLFLNPCFEEHPPKKKLKTEGIQKSSTERNVLQILHTVQASHITVSTGKESVSGINRIRTGLSAGRIHDAYVPLVFNGMIGLFH
;
A
#
# COMPACT_ATOMS: atom_id res chain seq x y z
N ASP A 1 10.04 -18.05 -23.13
CA ASP A 1 10.56 -16.77 -23.63
C ASP A 1 10.00 -15.63 -22.81
N SER A 2 10.82 -14.85 -22.11
CA SER A 2 10.36 -13.74 -21.23
C SER A 2 9.86 -12.54 -22.04
N SER A 3 10.39 -12.35 -23.26
CA SER A 3 9.99 -11.31 -24.21
C SER A 3 8.53 -11.42 -24.64
N LEU A 4 8.06 -12.64 -24.93
CA LEU A 4 6.66 -12.90 -25.31
C LEU A 4 5.68 -12.59 -24.18
N LEU A 5 6.04 -12.90 -22.94
CA LEU A 5 5.20 -12.64 -21.78
C LEU A 5 5.07 -11.13 -21.51
N ILE A 6 6.17 -10.37 -21.61
CA ILE A 6 6.16 -8.92 -21.49
C ILE A 6 5.34 -8.28 -22.62
N CYS A 7 5.50 -8.76 -23.86
CA CYS A 7 4.71 -8.30 -25.01
C CYS A 7 3.21 -8.56 -24.81
N PHE A 8 2.85 -9.74 -24.30
CA PHE A 8 1.47 -10.11 -24.00
C PHE A 8 0.87 -9.18 -22.92
N LYS A 9 1.58 -8.96 -21.80
CA LYS A 9 1.18 -8.00 -20.76
C LYS A 9 0.91 -6.61 -21.34
N ASN A 10 1.83 -6.10 -22.15
CA ASN A 10 1.73 -4.77 -22.75
C ASN A 10 0.55 -4.66 -23.73
N THR A 11 0.29 -5.73 -24.49
CA THR A 11 -0.85 -5.82 -25.42
C THR A 11 -2.18 -5.80 -24.65
N LEU A 12 -2.29 -6.56 -23.57
CA LEU A 12 -3.48 -6.56 -22.71
C LEU A 12 -3.75 -5.18 -22.10
N ARG A 13 -2.69 -4.50 -21.65
CA ARG A 13 -2.79 -3.13 -21.11
C ARG A 13 -3.31 -2.14 -22.15
N GLN A 14 -2.79 -2.19 -23.39
CA GLN A 14 -3.25 -1.33 -24.48
C GLN A 14 -4.71 -1.62 -24.86
N HIS A 15 -5.09 -2.91 -24.92
CA HIS A 15 -6.47 -3.31 -25.22
C HIS A 15 -7.45 -2.75 -24.18
N LEU A 16 -7.14 -2.94 -22.89
CA LEU A 16 -7.98 -2.43 -21.81
C LEU A 16 -8.05 -0.89 -21.79
N ALA A 17 -6.95 -0.19 -22.07
CA ALA A 17 -6.97 1.28 -22.16
C ALA A 17 -7.87 1.78 -23.31
N ALA A 18 -7.91 1.08 -24.44
CA ALA A 18 -8.80 1.39 -25.55
C ALA A 18 -10.28 1.04 -25.28
N SER A 19 -10.54 0.02 -24.45
CA SER A 19 -11.91 -0.43 -24.14
C SER A 19 -12.63 0.44 -23.11
N VAL A 20 -11.91 1.22 -22.28
CA VAL A 20 -12.54 2.16 -21.31
C VAL A 20 -13.48 3.18 -21.99
N VAL A 21 -13.29 3.41 -23.30
CA VAL A 21 -14.15 4.30 -24.11
C VAL A 21 -15.46 3.61 -24.55
N ASN A 22 -15.57 2.28 -24.47
CA ASN A 22 -16.72 1.51 -24.95
C ASN A 22 -17.22 0.47 -23.92
N THR A 23 -18.29 0.82 -23.20
CA THR A 23 -19.27 -0.06 -22.53
C THR A 23 -18.77 -1.12 -21.52
N PHE A 24 -19.13 -0.93 -20.24
CA PHE A 24 -18.97 -1.89 -19.13
C PHE A 24 -19.70 -3.22 -19.39
N GLY A 25 -18.98 -4.35 -19.30
CA GLY A 25 -19.57 -5.69 -19.40
C GLY A 25 -18.63 -6.82 -18.94
N ALA A 26 -19.17 -8.03 -18.79
CA ALA A 26 -18.43 -9.26 -18.41
C ALA A 26 -17.10 -9.53 -19.16
N PRO A 27 -16.89 -9.10 -20.43
CA PRO A 27 -15.59 -9.19 -21.08
C PRO A 27 -14.47 -8.44 -20.34
N GLU A 28 -14.79 -7.36 -19.64
CA GLU A 28 -13.80 -6.51 -18.97
C GLU A 28 -13.12 -7.23 -17.80
N LEU A 29 -13.89 -7.91 -16.94
CA LEU A 29 -13.34 -8.69 -15.82
C LEU A 29 -12.44 -9.84 -16.31
N MET A 30 -12.79 -10.46 -17.44
CA MET A 30 -11.96 -11.49 -18.07
C MET A 30 -10.60 -10.89 -18.49
N TRP A 31 -10.61 -9.75 -19.17
CA TRP A 31 -9.38 -9.08 -19.61
C TRP A 31 -8.52 -8.60 -18.44
N GLN A 32 -9.14 -8.02 -17.41
CA GLN A 32 -8.44 -7.63 -16.19
C GLN A 32 -7.85 -8.84 -15.45
N SER A 33 -8.56 -9.97 -15.44
CA SER A 33 -8.05 -11.23 -14.88
C SER A 33 -6.84 -11.76 -15.66
N LEU A 34 -6.90 -11.69 -17.00
CA LEU A 34 -5.78 -12.05 -17.87
C LEU A 34 -4.56 -11.15 -17.62
N LEU A 35 -4.78 -9.85 -17.49
CA LEU A 35 -3.74 -8.89 -17.15
C LEU A 35 -3.11 -9.20 -15.78
N GLY A 36 -3.94 -9.46 -14.77
CA GLY A 36 -3.50 -9.90 -13.45
C GLY A 36 -2.61 -11.14 -13.48
N ALA A 37 -3.05 -12.18 -14.20
CA ALA A 37 -2.28 -13.41 -14.37
C ALA A 37 -0.94 -13.16 -15.11
N ALA A 38 -0.95 -12.33 -16.14
CA ALA A 38 0.26 -11.94 -16.86
C ALA A 38 1.24 -11.19 -15.94
N LEU A 39 0.75 -10.26 -15.11
CA LEU A 39 1.55 -9.56 -14.11
C LEU A 39 2.17 -10.52 -13.10
N SER A 40 1.37 -11.39 -12.48
CA SER A 40 1.87 -12.41 -11.54
C SER A 40 2.97 -13.27 -12.18
N SER A 41 2.79 -13.66 -13.45
CA SER A 41 3.77 -14.45 -14.19
C SER A 41 5.05 -13.66 -14.43
N CYS A 42 4.94 -12.42 -14.92
CA CYS A 42 6.08 -11.51 -15.10
C CYS A 42 6.88 -11.39 -13.81
N HIS A 43 6.22 -11.10 -12.69
CA HIS A 43 6.88 -10.97 -11.40
C HIS A 43 7.59 -12.27 -11.03
N LYS A 44 6.92 -13.45 -11.08
CA LYS A 44 7.52 -14.79 -10.86
C LYS A 44 8.81 -15.04 -11.64
N PHE A 45 8.86 -14.58 -12.90
CA PHE A 45 10.06 -14.65 -13.72
C PHE A 45 11.22 -13.80 -13.16
N TYR A 46 10.94 -12.62 -12.59
CA TYR A 46 11.95 -11.81 -11.88
C TYR A 46 12.44 -12.49 -10.59
N TYR A 47 11.54 -13.01 -9.74
CA TYR A 47 11.94 -13.68 -8.48
C TYR A 47 12.85 -14.90 -8.69
N SER A 48 12.60 -15.65 -9.77
CA SER A 48 13.27 -16.94 -10.00
C SER A 48 14.72 -16.78 -10.47
N GLY A 49 15.27 -15.57 -10.51
CA GLY A 49 16.64 -15.28 -10.92
C GLY A 49 16.95 -15.62 -12.38
N ARG A 50 15.93 -15.95 -13.19
CA ARG A 50 16.08 -16.15 -14.64
C ARG A 50 16.41 -14.85 -15.38
N ILE A 51 16.32 -13.72 -14.67
CA ILE A 51 16.72 -12.39 -15.10
C ILE A 51 17.57 -11.76 -13.97
N ASN A 52 18.68 -12.39 -13.60
CA ASN A 52 19.59 -11.94 -12.52
C ASN A 52 20.30 -10.59 -12.79
N HIS A 53 19.96 -9.88 -13.87
CA HIS A 53 20.68 -8.67 -14.31
C HIS A 53 19.83 -7.39 -14.26
N LEU A 54 18.53 -7.51 -14.01
CA LEU A 54 17.63 -6.36 -13.91
C LEU A 54 17.18 -6.23 -12.46
N ARG A 55 17.91 -5.40 -11.69
CA ARG A 55 17.36 -4.79 -10.48
C ARG A 55 16.00 -4.19 -10.86
N PRO A 56 14.95 -4.35 -10.04
CA PRO A 56 13.69 -3.64 -10.25
C PRO A 56 13.99 -2.16 -10.52
N CYS A 57 13.67 -1.70 -11.72
CA CYS A 57 13.94 -0.33 -12.11
C CYS A 57 12.78 0.55 -11.61
N HIS A 58 13.03 1.84 -11.38
CA HIS A 58 11.98 2.78 -10.96
C HIS A 58 10.74 2.71 -11.89
N GLY A 59 10.94 2.55 -13.20
CA GLY A 59 9.86 2.39 -14.17
C GLY A 59 8.98 1.16 -13.96
N ASP A 60 9.47 0.09 -13.32
CA ASP A 60 8.66 -1.09 -13.02
C ASP A 60 7.71 -0.84 -11.83
N VAL A 61 8.17 -0.05 -10.84
CA VAL A 61 7.35 0.38 -9.68
C VAL A 61 6.29 1.39 -10.13
N GLU A 62 6.67 2.36 -10.96
CA GLU A 62 5.74 3.31 -11.57
C GLU A 62 4.65 2.60 -12.35
N GLU A 63 5.02 1.63 -13.20
CA GLU A 63 4.06 0.83 -13.97
C GLU A 63 3.11 0.07 -13.04
N ALA A 64 3.63 -0.61 -12.02
CA ALA A 64 2.81 -1.38 -11.08
C ALA A 64 1.79 -0.50 -10.35
N LEU A 65 2.22 0.68 -9.88
CA LEU A 65 1.35 1.65 -9.21
C LEU A 65 0.31 2.24 -10.17
N SER A 66 0.71 2.56 -11.41
CA SER A 66 -0.20 3.04 -12.45
C SER A 66 -1.31 2.02 -12.74
N LEU A 67 -0.94 0.74 -12.87
CA LEU A 67 -1.90 -0.35 -13.04
C LEU A 67 -2.86 -0.48 -11.85
N ALA A 68 -2.34 -0.42 -10.61
CA ALA A 68 -3.20 -0.45 -9.43
C ALA A 68 -4.16 0.75 -9.40
N LYS A 69 -3.73 1.95 -9.82
CA LYS A 69 -4.60 3.13 -9.90
C LYS A 69 -5.70 2.97 -10.95
N CYS A 70 -5.35 2.49 -12.14
CA CYS A 70 -6.31 2.28 -13.25
C CYS A 70 -7.34 1.19 -12.94
N TYR A 71 -6.93 0.12 -12.25
CA TYR A 71 -7.78 -1.02 -11.94
C TYR A 71 -8.03 -1.13 -10.43
N LYS A 72 -8.29 0.00 -9.78
CA LYS A 72 -8.29 0.13 -8.31
C LYS A 72 -9.22 -0.83 -7.58
N SER A 73 -10.30 -1.32 -8.19
CA SER A 73 -11.21 -2.28 -7.53
C SER A 73 -11.06 -3.72 -8.04
N CYS A 74 -10.09 -4.00 -8.90
CA CYS A 74 -9.86 -5.32 -9.48
C CYS A 74 -8.84 -6.12 -8.66
N ILE A 75 -9.32 -7.12 -7.91
CA ILE A 75 -8.44 -7.93 -7.04
C ILE A 75 -7.36 -8.67 -7.83
N GLN A 76 -7.68 -9.09 -9.06
CA GLN A 76 -6.76 -9.80 -9.95
C GLN A 76 -5.58 -8.93 -10.35
N VAL A 77 -5.72 -7.59 -10.36
CA VAL A 77 -4.63 -6.65 -10.60
C VAL A 77 -3.97 -6.21 -9.29
N LEU A 78 -4.76 -5.90 -8.26
CA LEU A 78 -4.22 -5.44 -6.98
C LEU A 78 -3.32 -6.47 -6.29
N SER A 79 -3.69 -7.75 -6.31
CA SER A 79 -2.91 -8.83 -5.69
C SER A 79 -1.49 -8.95 -6.25
N PRO A 80 -1.29 -9.11 -7.58
CA PRO A 80 0.07 -9.17 -8.12
C PRO A 80 0.88 -7.90 -7.93
N VAL A 81 0.24 -6.72 -7.90
CA VAL A 81 0.93 -5.46 -7.59
C VAL A 81 1.40 -5.46 -6.13
N ALA A 82 0.54 -5.85 -5.18
CA ALA A 82 0.92 -5.95 -3.78
C ALA A 82 2.07 -6.95 -3.57
N ASP A 83 2.02 -8.11 -4.22
CA ASP A 83 3.07 -9.13 -4.14
C ASP A 83 4.41 -8.64 -4.72
N TYR A 84 4.35 -7.86 -5.81
CA TYR A 84 5.51 -7.23 -6.41
C TYR A 84 6.15 -6.17 -5.51
N LEU A 85 5.35 -5.27 -4.95
CA LEU A 85 5.86 -4.25 -4.03
C LEU A 85 6.47 -4.89 -2.77
N ASP A 86 5.82 -5.92 -2.22
CA ASP A 86 6.36 -6.70 -1.09
C ASP A 86 7.72 -7.31 -1.43
N PHE A 87 7.96 -7.70 -2.68
CA PHE A 87 9.24 -8.25 -3.11
C PHE A 87 10.33 -7.22 -3.31
N VAL A 88 10.01 -6.13 -4.00
CA VAL A 88 10.99 -5.11 -4.35
C VAL A 88 11.43 -4.36 -3.09
N TYR A 89 10.52 -4.14 -2.14
CA TYR A 89 10.76 -3.29 -0.99
C TYR A 89 11.15 -4.01 0.31
N ARG A 90 10.73 -5.27 0.53
CA ARG A 90 11.11 -6.04 1.74
C ARG A 90 12.63 -6.22 1.91
N PRO A 91 13.43 -6.43 0.84
CA PRO A 91 14.90 -6.49 0.94
C PRO A 91 15.57 -5.12 1.09
N LEU A 92 14.93 -4.04 0.63
CA LEU A 92 15.47 -2.68 0.65
C LEU A 92 15.53 -2.09 2.07
N LEU A 93 14.59 -2.47 2.94
CA LEU A 93 14.54 -2.06 4.35
C LEU A 93 15.57 -2.79 5.23
N ALA A 94 16.15 -3.90 4.75
CA ALA A 94 17.11 -4.72 5.49
C ALA A 94 18.57 -4.32 5.26
N ASN A 95 18.85 -3.55 4.20
CA ASN A 95 20.15 -2.96 3.96
C ASN A 95 20.01 -1.45 4.22
N ASP A 96 20.84 -0.88 5.09
CA ASP A 96 20.83 0.55 5.47
C ASP A 96 21.06 1.55 4.29
N ASP A 97 21.05 1.06 3.05
CA ASP A 97 21.13 1.83 1.82
C ASP A 97 19.74 2.36 1.41
N ILE A 98 19.09 3.04 2.36
CA ILE A 98 17.82 3.79 2.22
C ILE A 98 17.98 4.95 1.20
N SER A 99 19.20 5.16 0.68
CA SER A 99 19.60 6.31 -0.14
C SER A 99 18.92 6.42 -1.51
N LYS A 100 18.10 5.44 -1.93
CA LYS A 100 17.22 5.56 -3.10
C LYS A 100 15.84 4.96 -2.83
N ALA A 101 15.07 5.59 -1.95
CA ALA A 101 13.61 5.42 -1.95
C ALA A 101 13.09 5.64 -3.38
N CYS A 102 12.23 4.74 -3.87
CA CYS A 102 11.62 4.93 -5.18
C CYS A 102 10.81 6.23 -5.17
N PRO A 103 11.07 7.20 -6.08
CA PRO A 103 10.36 8.48 -6.09
C PRO A 103 8.84 8.32 -6.04
N GLU A 104 8.32 7.27 -6.69
CA GLU A 104 6.90 6.94 -6.78
C GLU A 104 6.27 6.57 -5.43
N LEU A 105 7.07 6.19 -4.44
CA LEU A 105 6.64 5.81 -3.08
C LEU A 105 6.92 6.91 -2.04
N GLN A 106 7.46 8.06 -2.45
CA GLN A 106 7.73 9.19 -1.55
C GLN A 106 6.45 9.90 -1.10
N ALA A 107 6.59 10.69 -0.03
CA ALA A 107 5.50 11.42 0.61
C ALA A 107 4.63 12.24 -0.36
N ASN A 108 5.23 12.89 -1.37
CA ASN A 108 4.51 13.69 -2.37
C ASN A 108 3.53 12.85 -3.22
N ASN A 109 3.88 11.60 -3.51
CA ASN A 109 3.04 10.69 -4.29
C ASN A 109 2.07 9.89 -3.42
N ALA A 110 2.28 9.88 -2.10
CA ALA A 110 1.44 9.17 -1.14
C ALA A 110 0.03 9.78 -1.08
N GLU A 111 -0.10 11.11 -1.04
CA GLU A 111 -1.41 11.77 -0.96
C GLU A 111 -2.29 11.46 -2.18
N ASP A 112 -1.72 11.50 -3.39
CA ASP A 112 -2.43 11.14 -4.62
C ASP A 112 -2.92 9.70 -4.58
N ALA A 113 -2.07 8.77 -4.13
CA ALA A 113 -2.45 7.38 -3.95
C ALA A 113 -3.57 7.25 -2.90
N PHE A 114 -3.47 7.94 -1.77
CA PHE A 114 -4.47 7.91 -0.71
C PHE A 114 -5.83 8.39 -1.21
N ASN A 115 -5.86 9.47 -1.98
CA ASN A 115 -7.08 9.99 -2.59
C ASN A 115 -7.72 8.96 -3.53
N ILE A 116 -6.95 8.34 -4.42
CA ILE A 116 -7.45 7.34 -5.39
C ILE A 116 -8.00 6.09 -4.68
N PHE A 117 -7.26 5.59 -3.69
CA PHE A 117 -7.52 4.29 -3.05
C PHE A 117 -8.43 4.36 -1.81
N SER A 118 -8.72 5.54 -1.27
CA SER A 118 -9.48 5.67 -0.02
C SER A 118 -10.83 4.95 -0.05
N GLU A 119 -11.56 5.05 -1.15
CA GLU A 119 -12.87 4.40 -1.30
C GLU A 119 -12.79 2.87 -1.32
N ASN A 120 -11.67 2.29 -1.73
CA ASN A 120 -11.51 0.84 -1.67
C ASN A 120 -11.54 0.33 -0.23
N LEU A 121 -11.18 1.17 0.75
CA LEU A 121 -11.16 0.76 2.15
C LEU A 121 -12.56 0.57 2.74
N ARG A 122 -13.61 1.07 2.07
CA ARG A 122 -15.02 0.77 2.38
C ARG A 122 -15.65 -0.26 1.42
N HIS A 123 -14.86 -0.90 0.56
CA HIS A 123 -15.39 -1.84 -0.44
C HIS A 123 -15.94 -3.11 0.22
N PRO A 124 -17.06 -3.71 -0.24
CA PRO A 124 -17.66 -4.89 0.39
C PRO A 124 -16.75 -6.13 0.33
N ASN A 125 -15.99 -6.30 -0.74
CA ASN A 125 -14.99 -7.38 -0.85
C ASN A 125 -13.77 -7.10 0.06
N LYS A 126 -13.57 -7.97 1.06
CA LYS A 126 -12.46 -7.93 2.03
C LYS A 126 -11.07 -7.95 1.36
N ASP A 127 -10.90 -8.70 0.28
CA ASP A 127 -9.60 -8.86 -0.37
C ASP A 127 -9.17 -7.59 -1.10
N VAL A 128 -10.12 -6.84 -1.68
CA VAL A 128 -9.86 -5.51 -2.25
C VAL A 128 -9.35 -4.56 -1.17
N ARG A 129 -9.99 -4.58 0.02
CA ARG A 129 -9.54 -3.77 1.17
C ARG A 129 -8.12 -4.13 1.60
N LEU A 130 -7.85 -5.43 1.74
CA LEU A 130 -6.54 -5.94 2.17
C LEU A 130 -5.42 -5.62 1.17
N MET A 131 -5.62 -5.89 -0.13
CA MET A 131 -4.59 -5.60 -1.12
C MET A 131 -4.34 -4.11 -1.26
N THR A 132 -5.40 -3.29 -1.14
CA THR A 132 -5.25 -1.84 -1.09
C THR A 132 -4.36 -1.43 0.08
N LEU A 133 -4.64 -1.92 1.30
CA LEU A 133 -3.83 -1.60 2.48
C LEU A 133 -2.39 -2.08 2.34
N ARG A 134 -2.15 -3.26 1.76
CA ARG A 134 -0.80 -3.76 1.45
C ARG A 134 -0.04 -2.79 0.54
N ILE A 135 -0.67 -2.34 -0.56
CA ILE A 135 -0.06 -1.37 -1.48
C ILE A 135 0.23 -0.05 -0.77
N LEU A 136 -0.73 0.49 -0.03
CA LEU A 136 -0.58 1.78 0.66
C LEU A 136 0.51 1.77 1.73
N CYS A 137 0.77 0.62 2.37
CA CYS A 137 1.82 0.48 3.38
C CYS A 137 3.25 0.59 2.83
N HIS A 138 3.45 0.59 1.50
CA HIS A 138 4.75 0.78 0.86
C HIS A 138 5.13 2.25 0.67
N PHE A 139 4.17 3.17 0.78
CA PHE A 139 4.45 4.60 0.71
C PHE A 139 5.17 5.09 1.97
N GLU A 140 5.97 6.12 1.81
CA GLU A 140 6.62 6.82 2.91
C GLU A 140 5.59 7.30 3.94
N THR A 141 5.94 7.16 5.22
CA THR A 141 5.07 7.60 6.30
C THR A 141 5.03 9.12 6.36
N LEU A 142 3.83 9.69 6.27
CA LEU A 142 3.62 11.11 6.48
C LEU A 142 3.65 11.38 7.98
N PHE A 143 4.56 12.25 8.40
CA PHE A 143 4.59 12.77 9.77
C PHE A 143 3.83 14.08 9.80
N LEU A 144 3.11 14.34 10.89
CA LEU A 144 2.69 15.71 11.19
C LEU A 144 3.96 16.55 11.30
N ASN A 145 4.08 17.59 10.48
CA ASN A 145 5.12 18.59 10.68
C ASN A 145 5.08 19.00 12.16
N PRO A 146 6.23 19.12 12.85
CA PRO A 146 6.26 19.63 14.20
C PRO A 146 5.86 21.11 14.17
N CYS A 147 4.56 21.36 14.12
CA CYS A 147 3.96 22.66 14.26
C CYS A 147 3.72 22.85 15.76
N PHE A 148 4.51 23.75 16.35
CA PHE A 148 4.53 24.18 17.75
C PHE A 148 5.20 23.23 18.74
N GLU A 149 6.54 23.25 18.76
CA GLU A 149 7.20 23.25 20.07
C GLU A 149 6.99 24.64 20.69
N GLU A 150 5.95 24.76 21.53
CA GLU A 150 6.14 25.52 22.77
C GLU A 150 7.35 24.90 23.47
N HIS A 151 8.47 25.61 23.48
CA HIS A 151 9.68 25.16 24.15
C HIS A 151 9.37 24.77 25.61
N PRO A 152 9.63 23.52 26.03
CA PRO A 152 9.63 23.22 27.45
C PRO A 152 10.83 23.91 28.11
N PRO A 153 10.69 24.48 29.32
CA PRO A 153 11.78 25.20 29.97
C PRO A 153 12.95 24.24 30.23
N LYS A 154 14.11 24.58 29.66
CA LYS A 154 15.39 23.86 29.80
C LYS A 154 15.73 23.63 31.28
N LYS A 155 15.47 22.42 31.77
CA LYS A 155 16.14 21.88 32.96
C LYS A 155 17.02 20.72 32.55
N LYS A 156 18.33 20.95 32.63
CA LYS A 156 19.40 19.96 32.48
C LYS A 156 19.19 18.82 33.48
N LEU A 157 19.17 17.56 33.04
CA LEU A 157 19.73 16.43 33.80
C LEU A 157 19.87 15.18 32.93
N LYS A 158 21.14 14.77 32.81
CA LYS A 158 21.75 13.44 32.62
C LYS A 158 21.09 12.42 31.68
N THR A 159 21.91 12.07 30.69
CA THR A 159 21.91 10.88 29.83
C THR A 159 21.53 9.58 30.56
N GLU A 160 20.35 9.06 30.24
CA GLU A 160 20.05 7.62 30.23
C GLU A 160 19.38 7.31 28.88
N GLY A 161 19.72 6.14 28.33
CA GLY A 161 19.62 5.82 26.91
C GLY A 161 18.31 6.21 26.25
N ILE A 162 18.41 6.86 25.09
CA ILE A 162 17.32 6.96 24.12
C ILE A 162 16.99 5.52 23.72
N GLN A 163 16.07 4.93 24.47
CA GLN A 163 15.34 3.74 24.06
C GLN A 163 14.75 4.14 22.71
N LYS A 164 15.30 3.59 21.62
CA LYS A 164 14.71 3.69 20.27
C LYS A 164 13.23 3.38 20.45
N SER A 165 12.41 4.43 20.45
CA SER A 165 10.99 4.34 20.74
C SER A 165 10.44 3.26 19.83
N SER A 166 9.77 2.26 20.40
CA SER A 166 9.12 1.19 19.64
C SER A 166 8.50 1.79 18.40
N THR A 167 8.96 1.38 17.21
CA THR A 167 8.50 1.91 15.91
C THR A 167 7.00 2.11 15.97
N GLU A 168 6.56 3.36 16.09
CA GLU A 168 5.15 3.67 16.26
C GLU A 168 4.48 3.21 14.97
N ARG A 169 3.72 2.12 15.03
CA ARG A 169 3.08 1.55 13.84
C ARG A 169 2.27 2.64 13.16
N ASN A 170 2.56 2.90 11.89
CA ASN A 170 1.79 3.82 11.07
C ASN A 170 0.31 3.41 11.08
N VAL A 171 -0.61 4.38 11.01
CA VAL A 171 -2.05 4.16 10.99
C VAL A 171 -2.51 3.14 9.94
N LEU A 172 -1.87 3.12 8.76
CA LEU A 172 -2.12 2.14 7.70
C LEU A 172 -1.77 0.71 8.12
N GLN A 173 -0.68 0.52 8.87
CA GLN A 173 -0.29 -0.79 9.40
C GLN A 173 -1.26 -1.29 10.49
N ILE A 174 -1.78 -0.36 11.30
CA ILE A 174 -2.83 -0.66 12.28
C ILE A 174 -4.10 -1.10 11.55
N LEU A 175 -4.56 -0.32 10.56
CA LEU A 175 -5.72 -0.67 9.73
C LEU A 175 -5.53 -2.02 9.04
N HIS A 176 -4.36 -2.29 8.45
CA HIS A 176 -4.04 -3.56 7.82
C HIS A 176 -4.16 -4.73 8.80
N THR A 177 -3.64 -4.58 10.02
CA THR A 177 -3.70 -5.63 11.05
C THR A 177 -5.14 -5.90 11.49
N VAL A 178 -5.93 -4.84 11.73
CA VAL A 178 -7.35 -4.97 12.09
C VAL A 178 -8.12 -5.65 10.96
N GLN A 179 -7.90 -5.23 9.71
CA GLN A 179 -8.57 -5.78 8.53
C GLN A 179 -8.18 -7.24 8.25
N ALA A 180 -6.92 -7.62 8.48
CA ALA A 180 -6.42 -8.98 8.23
C ALA A 180 -6.86 -9.99 9.31
N SER A 181 -7.23 -9.52 10.50
CA SER A 181 -7.62 -10.38 11.61
C SER A 181 -8.87 -11.21 11.27
N HIS A 182 -8.83 -12.51 11.61
CA HIS A 182 -10.02 -13.34 11.70
C HIS A 182 -10.65 -13.12 13.08
N ILE A 183 -11.98 -13.01 13.19
CA ILE A 183 -12.63 -12.74 14.47
C ILE A 183 -12.54 -13.99 15.35
N THR A 184 -11.66 -13.95 16.35
CA THR A 184 -11.54 -14.90 17.46
C THR A 184 -11.51 -14.11 18.76
N VAL A 185 -11.65 -14.75 19.93
CA VAL A 185 -11.61 -14.05 21.23
C VAL A 185 -10.28 -13.31 21.46
N SER A 186 -9.16 -13.87 20.99
CA SER A 186 -7.82 -13.26 21.13
C SER A 186 -7.63 -12.10 20.14
N THR A 187 -7.88 -12.34 18.86
CA THR A 187 -7.73 -11.33 17.80
C THR A 187 -8.77 -10.20 17.91
N GLY A 188 -9.90 -10.45 18.58
CA GLY A 188 -10.88 -9.41 18.92
C GLY A 188 -10.29 -8.34 19.85
N LYS A 189 -9.51 -8.74 20.88
CA LYS A 189 -8.83 -7.79 21.77
C LYS A 189 -7.79 -6.95 21.04
N GLU A 190 -7.04 -7.57 20.13
CA GLU A 190 -6.05 -6.87 19.31
C GLU A 190 -6.70 -5.89 18.32
N SER A 191 -7.81 -6.29 17.71
CA SER A 191 -8.60 -5.43 16.81
C SER A 191 -9.16 -4.22 17.55
N VAL A 192 -9.76 -4.43 18.72
CA VAL A 192 -10.28 -3.36 19.59
C VAL A 192 -9.15 -2.42 20.03
N SER A 193 -8.00 -2.97 20.41
CA SER A 193 -6.81 -2.17 20.76
C SER A 193 -6.34 -1.31 19.58
N GLY A 194 -6.28 -1.87 18.37
CA GLY A 194 -5.95 -1.14 17.15
C GLY A 194 -6.92 0.00 16.86
N ILE A 195 -8.22 -0.28 16.91
CA ILE A 195 -9.29 0.73 16.73
C ILE A 195 -9.17 1.85 17.76
N ASN A 196 -8.96 1.52 19.03
CA ASN A 196 -8.78 2.50 20.10
C ASN A 196 -7.53 3.38 19.90
N ARG A 197 -6.42 2.81 19.41
CA ARG A 197 -5.22 3.59 19.08
C ARG A 197 -5.49 4.60 17.97
N ILE A 198 -6.19 4.18 16.91
CA ILE A 198 -6.59 5.09 15.82
C ILE A 198 -7.48 6.20 16.35
N ARG A 199 -8.50 5.87 17.14
CA ARG A 199 -9.42 6.85 17.74
C ARG A 199 -8.66 7.88 18.60
N THR A 200 -7.78 7.43 19.49
CA THR A 200 -6.97 8.31 20.34
C THR A 200 -6.02 9.17 19.51
N GLY A 201 -5.46 8.63 18.43
CA GLY A 201 -4.65 9.39 17.48
C GLY A 201 -5.43 10.52 16.81
N LEU A 202 -6.63 10.22 16.30
CA LEU A 202 -7.54 11.23 15.71
C LEU A 202 -7.92 12.31 16.73
N SER A 203 -8.39 11.92 17.93
CA SER A 203 -8.83 12.86 18.96
C SER A 203 -7.70 13.76 19.48
N ALA A 204 -6.46 13.27 19.46
CA ALA A 204 -5.29 14.05 19.86
C ALA A 204 -4.66 14.84 18.71
N GLY A 205 -5.22 14.82 17.50
CA GLY A 205 -4.63 15.48 16.32
C GLY A 205 -3.27 14.92 15.93
N ARG A 206 -2.98 13.64 16.25
CA ARG A 206 -1.70 12.97 15.99
C ARG A 206 -1.67 12.14 14.70
N ILE A 207 -2.71 12.23 13.88
CA ILE A 207 -2.79 11.58 12.58
C ILE A 207 -2.77 12.66 11.50
N HIS A 208 -1.85 12.56 10.55
CA HIS A 208 -1.75 13.48 9.42
C HIS A 208 -3.07 13.51 8.63
N ASP A 209 -3.49 14.69 8.19
CA ASP A 209 -4.81 14.92 7.57
C ASP A 209 -5.05 14.03 6.34
N ALA A 210 -4.01 13.78 5.54
CA ALA A 210 -4.07 12.88 4.39
C ALA A 210 -4.50 11.44 4.74
N TYR A 211 -4.31 10.98 5.99
CA TYR A 211 -4.78 9.68 6.44
C TYR A 211 -6.25 9.68 6.88
N VAL A 212 -6.87 10.84 7.10
CA VAL A 212 -8.25 10.92 7.64
C VAL A 212 -9.27 10.24 6.71
N PRO A 213 -9.28 10.48 5.37
CA PRO A 213 -10.20 9.77 4.48
C PRO A 213 -9.97 8.25 4.47
N LEU A 214 -8.71 7.81 4.59
CA LEU A 214 -8.35 6.41 4.63
C LEU A 214 -8.88 5.73 5.90
N VAL A 215 -8.65 6.36 7.06
CA VAL A 215 -9.15 5.87 8.34
C VAL A 215 -10.66 5.81 8.36
N PHE A 216 -11.32 6.87 7.91
CA PHE A 216 -12.78 6.92 7.88
C PHE A 216 -13.37 5.80 7.02
N ASN A 217 -12.92 5.65 5.77
CA ASN A 217 -13.39 4.59 4.89
C ASN A 217 -13.00 3.19 5.40
N GLY A 218 -11.79 3.03 5.95
CA GLY A 218 -11.34 1.77 6.54
C GLY A 218 -12.20 1.33 7.72
N MET A 219 -12.59 2.25 8.60
CA MET A 219 -13.50 1.96 9.72
C MET A 219 -14.89 1.55 9.22
N ILE A 220 -15.43 2.19 8.18
CA ILE A 220 -16.68 1.78 7.55
C ILE A 220 -16.55 0.36 6.97
N GLY A 221 -15.43 0.07 6.30
CA GLY A 221 -15.14 -1.24 5.74
C GLY A 221 -15.10 -2.39 6.75
N LEU A 222 -14.90 -2.11 8.06
CA LEU A 222 -14.96 -3.15 9.09
C LEU A 222 -16.37 -3.70 9.32
N PHE A 223 -17.41 -2.97 8.88
CA PHE A 223 -18.81 -3.40 9.01
C PHE A 223 -19.32 -4.21 7.81
N HIS A 224 -18.49 -4.41 6.78
CA HIS A 224 -18.74 -5.30 5.64
C HIS A 224 -18.10 -6.66 5.85
#